data_AF-A0A1F2ZFS7-F1
#
_entry.id   AF-A0A1F2ZFS7-F1
#
_cell.length_a   1.000
_cell.length_b   1.000
_cell.length_c   1.000
_cell.angle_alpha   90.00
_cell.angle_beta   90.00
_cell.angle_gamma   90.00
#
_symmetry.space_group_name_H-M   'P 1'
#
loop_
_entity.id
_entity.type
_entity.pdbx_description
1 polymer ?
#
loop_
_entity_poly.entity_id
_entity_poly.type
_entity_poly.pdbx_seq_one_letter_code
_entity_poly.pdbx_strand_id
1 'polypeptide(L)'
;MQYKYHNSTILKRKNISDEIIERIINNSLSIDIAMAINFTDFHPGEEFCDDCDACFDALHNTQLIVNFITGKIDRQMVAIQKQQWNYSFLTDKAVHGLGDMSQLSINREAIVLTGTTCYIDQNILTQAVNKLEFFELLTKARIKHDLIIIGSVSHFEEIFKITNVERRDKFVEVLMSLSDGVNLQPCNIDDRIKPFFESAPLILSRIEMTAASSEAVEMLKNLKDEDRRLYFEKYNDLEYRKRIGSSADIFNELTESEFSELVCMSSPPGHLKSDFKNLVHHEEIRDAIYSLHNTMDLMSYKQDKSSRTQRSSAHDIEHLIYGSQCDYFVTNDSNLRQRATEIYRFLEFPVRVLSLSEISSLLDSEWA
;
A
#
# COMPACT_ATOMS: atom_id res chain seq x y z
N MET A 1 4.66 35.03 -19.57
CA MET A 1 5.67 35.55 -18.60
C MET A 1 5.11 35.61 -17.19
N GLN A 2 3.85 36.07 -16.99
CA GLN A 2 3.14 36.05 -15.70
C GLN A 2 3.01 34.65 -15.06
N TYR A 3 2.67 33.60 -15.83
CA TYR A 3 2.51 32.23 -15.29
C TYR A 3 3.81 31.65 -14.69
N LYS A 4 4.95 31.87 -15.34
CA LYS A 4 6.27 31.42 -14.82
C LYS A 4 6.68 32.18 -13.56
N TYR A 5 6.33 33.47 -13.47
CA TYR A 5 6.63 34.29 -12.30
C TYR A 5 5.75 33.90 -11.10
N HIS A 6 4.45 33.69 -11.33
CA HIS A 6 3.49 33.17 -10.35
C HIS A 6 3.98 31.87 -9.72
N ASN A 7 4.34 30.87 -10.54
CA ASN A 7 4.85 29.59 -10.04
C ASN A 7 6.12 29.74 -9.19
N SER A 8 7.04 30.63 -9.55
CA SER A 8 8.30 30.80 -8.81
C SER A 8 8.13 31.47 -7.44
N THR A 9 7.18 32.39 -7.33
CA THR A 9 6.88 33.10 -6.08
C THR A 9 6.03 32.24 -5.16
N ILE A 10 4.99 31.57 -5.68
CA ILE A 10 4.14 30.66 -4.91
C ILE A 10 4.93 29.44 -4.42
N LEU A 11 5.82 28.87 -5.23
CA LEU A 11 6.65 27.74 -4.80
C LEU A 11 7.58 28.12 -3.64
N LYS A 12 8.17 29.32 -3.68
CA LYS A 12 8.95 29.83 -2.54
C LYS A 12 8.09 29.98 -1.29
N ARG A 13 6.86 30.49 -1.44
CA ARG A 13 5.91 30.67 -0.33
C ARG A 13 5.49 29.35 0.29
N LYS A 14 5.18 28.34 -0.54
CA LYS A 14 4.93 26.97 -0.11
C LYS A 14 6.11 26.43 0.72
N ASN A 15 7.33 26.50 0.17
CA ASN A 15 8.50 25.95 0.84
C ASN A 15 8.76 26.60 2.21
N ILE A 16 8.57 27.92 2.32
CA ILE A 16 8.70 28.65 3.59
C ILE A 16 7.64 28.19 4.59
N SER A 17 6.38 28.06 4.17
CA SER A 17 5.31 27.67 5.07
C SER A 17 5.42 26.21 5.51
N ASP A 18 5.87 25.31 4.64
CA ASP A 18 6.21 23.92 4.99
C ASP A 18 7.34 23.87 6.05
N GLU A 19 8.43 24.64 5.86
CA GLU A 19 9.53 24.68 6.83
C GLU A 19 9.09 25.18 8.22
N ILE A 20 8.21 26.18 8.27
CA ILE A 20 7.67 26.70 9.53
C ILE A 20 6.83 25.62 10.23
N ILE A 21 5.93 24.94 9.51
CA ILE A 21 5.11 23.86 10.07
C ILE A 21 6.00 22.76 10.64
N GLU A 22 7.01 22.31 9.90
CA GLU A 22 7.95 21.28 10.36
C GLU A 22 8.64 21.68 11.66
N ARG A 23 9.07 22.93 11.79
CA ARG A 23 9.68 23.43 13.02
C ARG A 23 8.69 23.52 14.18
N ILE A 24 7.42 23.88 13.91
CA ILE A 24 6.36 23.92 14.91
C ILE A 24 6.17 22.51 15.48
N ILE A 25 6.03 21.52 14.59
CA ILE A 25 5.82 20.11 14.93
C ILE A 25 7.01 19.56 15.73
N ASN A 26 8.24 19.83 15.29
CA ASN A 26 9.46 19.29 15.91
C ASN A 26 9.92 20.00 17.20
N ASN A 27 9.13 20.94 17.73
CA ASN A 27 9.44 21.70 18.95
C ASN A 27 10.82 22.37 18.90
N SER A 28 11.29 22.72 17.70
CA SER A 28 12.59 23.37 17.46
C SER A 28 12.48 24.90 17.39
N LEU A 29 11.26 25.44 17.59
CA LEU A 29 10.99 26.86 17.70
C LEU A 29 10.91 27.27 19.17
N SER A 30 11.92 28.02 19.65
CA SER A 30 11.74 28.86 20.82
C SER A 30 10.72 29.95 20.50
N ILE A 31 10.08 30.50 21.53
CA ILE A 31 9.02 31.53 21.59
C ILE A 31 9.25 32.81 20.71
N ASP A 32 10.33 32.88 19.93
CA ASP A 32 10.93 34.08 19.33
C ASP A 32 11.10 34.09 17.79
N ILE A 33 10.42 33.23 17.01
CA ILE A 33 9.92 33.69 15.68
C ILE A 33 8.52 34.30 15.89
N ALA A 34 8.44 35.14 16.92
CA ALA A 34 7.45 36.19 17.12
C ALA A 34 7.99 37.42 16.38
N MET A 35 8.11 37.38 15.06
CA MET A 35 6.96 37.30 14.18
C MET A 35 7.16 36.17 13.18
N ALA A 36 6.19 35.26 13.00
CA ALA A 36 6.10 34.47 11.77
C ALA A 36 5.73 35.45 10.64
N ILE A 37 6.75 36.20 10.23
CA ILE A 37 6.98 36.95 9.00
C ILE A 37 5.70 37.54 8.41
N ASN A 38 5.20 38.64 9.00
CA ASN A 38 4.21 39.51 8.37
C ASN A 38 3.10 38.78 7.57
N PHE A 39 2.53 37.68 8.09
CA PHE A 39 1.52 36.93 7.32
C PHE A 39 0.24 37.76 7.03
N THR A 40 0.14 38.97 7.59
CA THR A 40 -0.81 40.02 7.19
C THR A 40 -0.68 40.46 5.73
N ASP A 41 0.45 40.18 5.06
CA ASP A 41 0.61 40.43 3.61
C ASP A 41 -0.04 39.33 2.74
N PHE A 42 -0.50 38.22 3.33
CA PHE A 42 -1.20 37.17 2.61
C PHE A 42 -2.69 37.35 2.77
N HIS A 43 -3.27 38.16 1.89
CA HIS A 43 -4.71 38.26 1.77
C HIS A 43 -5.26 37.09 0.94
N PRO A 44 -6.15 36.26 1.51
CA PRO A 44 -6.89 35.27 0.73
C PRO A 44 -7.66 36.00 -0.38
N GLY A 45 -7.39 35.64 -1.64
CA GLY A 45 -8.15 36.13 -2.80
C GLY A 45 -7.44 37.13 -3.74
N GLU A 46 -6.24 37.66 -3.41
CA GLU A 46 -5.52 38.59 -4.31
C GLU A 46 -4.26 37.99 -4.99
N GLU A 47 -3.63 36.96 -4.40
CA GLU A 47 -2.34 36.42 -4.87
C GLU A 47 -2.31 34.91 -5.19
N PHE A 48 -3.31 34.16 -4.75
CA PHE A 48 -3.44 32.72 -4.99
C PHE A 48 -4.42 32.47 -6.13
N CYS A 49 -4.12 31.54 -7.03
CA CYS A 49 -5.11 31.09 -8.01
C CYS A 49 -5.76 29.79 -7.56
N ASP A 50 -6.94 29.52 -8.13
CA ASP A 50 -7.75 28.34 -7.83
C ASP A 50 -7.32 27.09 -8.63
N ASP A 51 -6.25 27.20 -9.43
CA ASP A 51 -5.80 26.15 -10.36
C ASP A 51 -4.34 25.70 -10.10
N CYS A 52 -3.80 25.91 -8.88
CA CYS A 52 -2.42 25.51 -8.57
C CYS A 52 -2.25 24.82 -7.21
N ASP A 53 -1.72 23.58 -7.24
CA ASP A 53 -1.37 22.78 -6.05
C ASP A 53 -0.59 23.59 -5.01
N ALA A 54 0.45 24.30 -5.46
CA ALA A 54 1.31 25.08 -4.58
C ALA A 54 0.58 26.25 -3.92
N CYS A 55 -0.50 26.74 -4.52
CA CYS A 55 -1.35 27.82 -4.03
C CYS A 55 -2.23 27.28 -2.90
N PHE A 56 -2.87 26.13 -3.11
CA PHE A 56 -3.65 25.43 -2.11
C PHE A 56 -2.80 25.03 -0.89
N ASP A 57 -1.62 24.44 -1.11
CA ASP A 57 -0.67 24.09 -0.05
C ASP A 57 -0.27 25.31 0.78
N ALA A 58 0.13 26.40 0.09
CA ALA A 58 0.56 27.61 0.76
C ALA A 58 -0.58 28.27 1.56
N LEU A 59 -1.80 28.29 1.03
CA LEU A 59 -2.99 28.82 1.70
C LEU A 59 -3.34 28.01 2.95
N HIS A 60 -3.39 26.69 2.83
CA HIS A 60 -3.65 25.79 3.95
C HIS A 60 -2.61 25.96 5.06
N ASN A 61 -1.32 25.91 4.72
CA ASN A 61 -0.24 26.06 5.68
C ASN A 61 -0.29 27.42 6.40
N THR A 62 -0.60 28.49 5.66
CA THR A 62 -0.76 29.84 6.22
C THR A 62 -1.84 29.86 7.30
N GLN A 63 -2.99 29.24 7.03
CA GLN A 63 -4.09 29.17 7.98
C GLN A 63 -3.72 28.39 9.26
N LEU A 64 -2.96 27.29 9.12
CA LEU A 64 -2.45 26.52 10.26
C LEU A 64 -1.52 27.35 11.14
N ILE A 65 -0.57 28.06 10.52
CA ILE A 65 0.39 28.92 11.23
C ILE A 65 -0.35 30.01 11.99
N VAL A 66 -1.31 30.69 11.36
CA VAL A 66 -2.13 31.74 12.02
C VAL A 66 -2.94 31.17 13.19
N ASN A 67 -3.57 30.01 13.01
CA ASN A 67 -4.34 29.38 14.09
C ASN A 67 -3.46 28.99 15.28
N PHE A 68 -2.23 28.50 15.03
CA PHE A 68 -1.28 28.17 16.08
C PHE A 68 -0.81 29.41 16.84
N ILE A 69 -0.41 30.47 16.13
CA ILE A 69 0.08 31.72 16.74
C ILE A 69 -1.00 32.42 17.54
N THR A 70 -2.25 32.41 17.05
CA THR A 70 -3.39 32.99 17.75
C THR A 70 -3.88 32.15 18.92
N GLY A 71 -3.25 30.99 19.19
CA GLY A 71 -3.61 30.08 20.27
C GLY A 71 -4.93 29.34 20.06
N LYS A 72 -5.47 29.33 18.83
CA LYS A 72 -6.70 28.59 18.49
C LYS A 72 -6.47 27.08 18.42
N ILE A 73 -5.26 26.67 18.05
CA ILE A 73 -4.83 25.27 18.00
C ILE A 73 -3.48 25.13 18.68
N ASP A 74 -3.25 23.97 19.29
CA ASP A 74 -1.94 23.61 19.80
C ASP A 74 -1.08 22.94 18.72
N ARG A 75 0.14 22.55 19.10
CA ARG A 75 1.11 21.90 18.21
C ARG A 75 0.62 20.54 17.70
N GLN A 76 -0.04 19.76 18.56
CA GLN A 76 -0.52 18.44 18.16
C GLN A 76 -1.60 18.59 17.07
N MET A 77 -2.49 19.57 17.24
CA MET A 77 -3.51 19.91 16.25
C MET A 77 -2.92 20.44 14.93
N VAL A 78 -1.79 21.16 14.96
CA VAL A 78 -1.06 21.52 13.72
C VAL A 78 -0.59 20.28 12.97
N ALA A 79 0.02 19.32 13.67
CA ALA A 79 0.50 18.08 13.06
C ALA A 79 -0.66 17.25 12.47
N ILE A 80 -1.75 17.10 13.24
CA ILE A 80 -2.97 16.40 12.81
C ILE A 80 -3.57 17.01 11.55
N GLN A 81 -3.76 18.34 11.52
CA GLN A 81 -4.40 19.00 10.37
C GLN A 81 -3.48 19.01 9.13
N LYS A 82 -2.16 19.16 9.31
CA LYS A 82 -1.20 19.03 8.20
C LYS A 82 -1.24 17.63 7.59
N GLN A 83 -1.33 16.61 8.44
CA GLN A 83 -1.43 15.22 8.00
C GLN A 83 -2.74 14.97 7.24
N GLN A 84 -3.88 15.47 7.73
CA GLN A 84 -5.17 15.40 7.03
C GLN A 84 -5.16 16.11 5.67
N TRP A 85 -4.44 17.23 5.56
CA TRP A 85 -4.25 17.92 4.30
C TRP A 85 -3.44 17.11 3.30
N ASN A 86 -2.33 16.51 3.74
CA ASN A 86 -1.50 15.65 2.91
C ASN A 86 -2.32 14.46 2.35
N TYR A 87 -3.18 13.86 3.17
CA TYR A 87 -4.13 12.83 2.72
C TYR A 87 -5.06 13.37 1.63
N SER A 88 -5.75 14.47 1.91
CA SER A 88 -6.72 15.07 0.98
C SER A 88 -6.08 15.39 -0.38
N PHE A 89 -4.90 16.01 -0.35
CA PHE A 89 -4.16 16.40 -1.54
C PHE A 89 -3.71 15.21 -2.40
N LEU A 90 -3.17 14.16 -1.77
CA LEU A 90 -2.73 12.98 -2.52
C LEU A 90 -3.91 12.12 -2.98
N THR A 91 -5.03 12.08 -2.24
CA THR A 91 -6.26 11.44 -2.69
C THR A 91 -6.80 12.13 -3.94
N ASP A 92 -6.83 13.47 -3.95
CA ASP A 92 -7.23 14.24 -5.12
C ASP A 92 -6.36 13.92 -6.33
N LYS A 93 -5.03 13.86 -6.15
CA LYS A 93 -4.09 13.42 -7.19
C LYS A 93 -4.33 12.00 -7.68
N ALA A 94 -4.59 11.07 -6.78
CA ALA A 94 -4.88 9.68 -7.14
C ALA A 94 -6.15 9.59 -7.98
N VAL A 95 -7.20 10.34 -7.62
CA VAL A 95 -8.47 10.38 -8.36
C VAL A 95 -8.30 11.04 -9.72
N HIS A 96 -7.64 12.20 -9.78
CA HIS A 96 -7.40 12.92 -11.04
C HIS A 96 -6.47 12.15 -11.99
N GLY A 97 -5.54 11.36 -11.46
CA GLY A 97 -4.65 10.51 -12.25
C GLY A 97 -5.36 9.36 -12.98
N LEU A 98 -6.59 8.99 -12.57
CA LEU A 98 -7.30 7.85 -13.16
C LEU A 98 -7.81 8.17 -14.58
N GLY A 99 -7.96 9.44 -14.95
CA GLY A 99 -8.38 9.84 -16.29
C GLY A 99 -9.72 9.21 -16.74
N ASP A 100 -9.94 9.11 -18.05
CA ASP A 100 -11.11 8.41 -18.62
C ASP A 100 -10.87 6.89 -18.67
N MET A 101 -11.30 6.21 -17.60
CA MET A 101 -11.19 4.76 -17.45
C MET A 101 -12.12 3.97 -18.40
N SER A 102 -12.99 4.63 -19.18
CA SER A 102 -13.93 3.94 -20.08
C SER A 102 -13.22 3.07 -21.14
N GLN A 103 -11.99 3.44 -21.50
CA GLN A 103 -11.14 2.69 -22.43
C GLN A 103 -10.53 1.41 -21.84
N LEU A 104 -10.62 1.21 -20.53
CA LEU A 104 -10.04 0.03 -19.84
C LEU A 104 -11.06 -1.11 -19.68
N SER A 105 -12.31 -0.92 -20.13
CA SER A 105 -13.32 -1.97 -20.09
C SER A 105 -12.96 -3.08 -21.09
N ILE A 106 -12.36 -4.15 -20.57
CA ILE A 106 -12.03 -5.33 -21.37
C ILE A 106 -13.07 -6.39 -21.08
N ASN A 107 -13.70 -6.90 -22.13
CA ASN A 107 -14.58 -8.04 -22.03
C ASN A 107 -13.70 -9.29 -21.91
N ARG A 108 -13.66 -9.89 -20.72
CA ARG A 108 -12.89 -11.11 -20.44
C ARG A 108 -13.80 -12.15 -19.82
N GLU A 109 -13.51 -13.41 -20.11
CA GLU A 109 -14.19 -14.53 -19.50
C GLU A 109 -13.32 -15.08 -18.37
N ALA A 110 -13.90 -15.18 -17.18
CA ALA A 110 -13.24 -15.81 -16.04
C ALA A 110 -13.08 -17.31 -16.32
N ILE A 111 -11.94 -17.86 -15.93
CA ILE A 111 -11.67 -19.29 -16.08
C ILE A 111 -11.91 -20.04 -14.77
N VAL A 112 -12.11 -21.34 -14.87
CA VAL A 112 -12.21 -22.24 -13.71
C VAL A 112 -10.91 -23.02 -13.60
N LEU A 113 -10.25 -22.90 -12.45
CA LEU A 113 -9.05 -23.67 -12.13
C LEU A 113 -9.46 -24.93 -11.37
N THR A 114 -8.83 -26.06 -11.68
CA THR A 114 -9.18 -27.38 -11.09
C THR A 114 -8.03 -28.02 -10.31
N GLY A 115 -6.84 -27.41 -10.34
CA GLY A 115 -5.66 -27.83 -9.59
C GLY A 115 -5.40 -26.98 -8.36
N THR A 116 -4.28 -27.22 -7.68
CA THR A 116 -3.92 -26.48 -6.47
C THR A 116 -3.25 -25.15 -6.85
N THR A 117 -3.81 -24.05 -6.37
CA THR A 117 -3.41 -22.70 -6.77
C THR A 117 -2.32 -22.13 -5.86
N CYS A 118 -1.33 -21.46 -6.47
CA CYS A 118 -0.17 -20.93 -5.77
C CYS A 118 0.12 -19.51 -6.24
N TYR A 119 0.01 -18.57 -5.33
CA TYR A 119 0.45 -17.20 -5.52
C TYR A 119 1.90 -17.06 -5.06
N ILE A 120 2.79 -16.59 -5.92
CA ILE A 120 4.18 -16.31 -5.55
C ILE A 120 4.35 -14.81 -5.33
N ASP A 121 5.09 -14.42 -4.30
CA ASP A 121 5.47 -13.04 -4.08
C ASP A 121 6.59 -12.61 -5.07
N GLN A 122 6.76 -11.31 -5.26
CA GLN A 122 7.76 -10.74 -6.16
C GLN A 122 9.20 -11.14 -5.80
N ASN A 123 9.48 -11.39 -4.52
CA ASN A 123 10.79 -11.88 -4.08
C ASN A 123 11.08 -13.32 -4.55
N ILE A 124 10.04 -14.13 -4.77
CA ILE A 124 10.14 -15.48 -5.30
C ILE A 124 10.34 -15.41 -6.82
N LEU A 125 9.55 -14.57 -7.50
CA LEU A 125 9.73 -14.32 -8.93
C LEU A 125 11.15 -13.81 -9.23
N THR A 126 11.65 -12.88 -8.42
CA THR A 126 13.03 -12.36 -8.54
C THR A 126 14.07 -13.49 -8.44
N GLN A 127 13.87 -14.46 -7.56
CA GLN A 127 14.76 -15.62 -7.46
C GLN A 127 14.68 -16.51 -8.70
N ALA A 128 13.47 -16.80 -9.19
CA ALA A 128 13.28 -17.60 -10.41
C ALA A 128 13.94 -16.93 -11.64
N VAL A 129 13.86 -15.60 -11.75
CA VAL A 129 14.51 -14.85 -12.84
C VAL A 129 16.04 -14.89 -12.74
N ASN A 130 16.58 -14.82 -11.53
CA ASN A 130 18.03 -14.71 -11.31
C ASN A 130 18.74 -16.07 -11.26
N LYS A 131 18.02 -17.15 -10.98
CA LYS A 131 18.60 -18.47 -10.71
C LYS A 131 17.79 -19.57 -11.37
N LEU A 132 18.40 -20.24 -12.35
CA LEU A 132 17.77 -21.30 -13.13
C LEU A 132 17.23 -22.45 -12.26
N GLU A 133 17.95 -22.81 -11.20
CA GLU A 133 17.54 -23.86 -10.25
C GLU A 133 16.15 -23.62 -9.66
N PHE A 134 15.79 -22.36 -9.38
CA PHE A 134 14.50 -22.01 -8.79
C PHE A 134 13.38 -22.00 -9.83
N PHE A 135 13.67 -21.53 -11.05
CA PHE A 135 12.73 -21.63 -12.17
C PHE A 135 12.41 -23.10 -12.49
N GLU A 136 13.42 -23.96 -12.54
CA GLU A 136 13.24 -25.39 -12.77
C GLU A 136 12.46 -26.06 -11.65
N LEU A 137 12.71 -25.68 -10.39
CA LEU A 137 11.95 -26.19 -9.24
C LEU A 137 10.46 -25.88 -9.37
N LEU A 138 10.11 -24.63 -9.64
CA LEU A 138 8.72 -24.21 -9.83
C LEU A 138 8.09 -24.87 -11.06
N THR A 139 8.84 -25.03 -12.15
CA THR A 139 8.36 -25.72 -13.36
C THR A 139 8.09 -27.20 -13.10
N LYS A 140 8.99 -27.89 -12.37
CA LYS A 140 8.78 -29.28 -11.94
C LYS A 140 7.57 -29.40 -11.02
N ALA A 141 7.39 -28.45 -10.10
CA ALA A 141 6.25 -28.40 -9.21
C ALA A 141 4.92 -28.36 -9.99
N ARG A 142 4.83 -27.49 -10.99
CA ARG A 142 3.67 -27.37 -11.87
C ARG A 142 3.34 -28.68 -12.59
N ILE A 143 4.34 -29.32 -13.19
CA ILE A 143 4.14 -30.53 -14.01
C ILE A 143 3.81 -31.75 -13.14
N LYS A 144 4.52 -31.94 -12.03
CA LYS A 144 4.42 -33.16 -11.21
C LYS A 144 3.24 -33.12 -10.24
N HIS A 145 2.85 -31.93 -9.77
CA HIS A 145 1.92 -31.77 -8.66
C HIS A 145 0.66 -30.97 -9.03
N ASP A 146 0.38 -30.77 -10.32
CA ASP A 146 -0.78 -29.99 -10.79
C ASP A 146 -0.91 -28.63 -10.06
N LEU A 147 0.24 -28.04 -9.76
CA LEU A 147 0.35 -26.76 -9.07
C LEU A 147 0.17 -25.64 -10.09
N ILE A 148 -0.84 -24.81 -9.92
CA ILE A 148 -1.15 -23.70 -10.79
C ILE A 148 -0.56 -22.44 -10.18
N ILE A 149 0.58 -22.00 -10.70
CA ILE A 149 1.14 -20.69 -10.33
C ILE A 149 0.31 -19.61 -11.00
N ILE A 150 -0.09 -18.58 -10.25
CA ILE A 150 -0.95 -17.52 -10.79
C ILE A 150 -0.28 -16.17 -10.63
N GLY A 151 -0.32 -15.35 -11.69
CA GLY A 151 0.11 -13.96 -11.66
C GLY A 151 -0.98 -13.00 -11.20
N SER A 152 -0.68 -11.71 -11.18
CA SER A 152 -1.64 -10.64 -10.93
C SER A 152 -1.14 -9.34 -11.53
N VAL A 153 -2.00 -8.32 -11.54
CA VAL A 153 -1.61 -6.98 -11.98
C VAL A 153 -0.48 -6.42 -11.12
N SER A 154 -0.43 -6.71 -9.81
CA SER A 154 0.62 -6.24 -8.90
C SER A 154 2.02 -6.67 -9.33
N HIS A 155 2.17 -7.92 -9.79
CA HIS A 155 3.43 -8.38 -10.35
C HIS A 155 3.86 -7.50 -11.54
N PHE A 156 2.94 -7.22 -12.45
CA PHE A 156 3.24 -6.39 -13.61
C PHE A 156 3.51 -4.94 -13.25
N GLU A 157 2.86 -4.38 -12.22
CA GLU A 157 3.15 -3.03 -11.73
C GLU A 157 4.59 -2.93 -11.20
N GLU A 158 5.05 -3.91 -10.44
CA GLU A 158 6.44 -3.95 -9.96
C GLU A 158 7.44 -4.19 -11.11
N ILE A 159 7.10 -5.05 -12.06
CA ILE A 159 7.92 -5.29 -13.26
C ILE A 159 8.01 -4.02 -14.10
N PHE A 160 6.92 -3.26 -14.25
CA PHE A 160 6.88 -2.02 -15.04
C PHE A 160 7.87 -0.96 -14.52
N LYS A 161 8.13 -0.94 -13.20
CA LYS A 161 9.11 -0.05 -12.57
C LYS A 161 10.57 -0.40 -12.87
N ILE A 162 10.86 -1.59 -13.43
CA ILE A 162 12.21 -1.98 -13.81
C ILE A 162 12.64 -1.14 -15.02
N THR A 163 13.59 -0.22 -14.79
CA THR A 163 14.09 0.70 -15.82
C THR A 163 14.93 0.03 -16.91
N ASN A 164 15.58 -1.09 -16.59
CA ASN A 164 16.33 -1.88 -17.57
C ASN A 164 15.38 -2.77 -18.38
N VAL A 165 15.24 -2.47 -19.68
CA VAL A 165 14.31 -3.14 -20.59
C VAL A 165 14.57 -4.63 -20.71
N GLU A 166 15.82 -5.06 -20.95
CA GLU A 166 16.17 -6.48 -21.10
C GLU A 166 15.81 -7.27 -19.82
N ARG A 167 16.09 -6.68 -18.66
CA ARG A 167 15.72 -7.28 -17.38
C ARG A 167 14.21 -7.34 -17.20
N ARG A 168 13.49 -6.27 -17.54
CA ARG A 168 12.03 -6.22 -17.46
C ARG A 168 11.39 -7.30 -18.33
N ASP A 169 11.84 -7.44 -19.57
CA ASP A 169 11.33 -8.42 -20.52
C ASP A 169 11.56 -9.84 -20.01
N LYS A 170 12.72 -10.10 -19.39
CA LYS A 170 13.01 -11.39 -18.74
C LYS A 170 12.05 -11.70 -17.58
N PHE A 171 11.69 -10.70 -16.77
CA PHE A 171 10.70 -10.88 -15.69
C PHE A 171 9.32 -11.23 -16.27
N VAL A 172 8.88 -10.53 -17.32
CA VAL A 172 7.63 -10.81 -18.01
C VAL A 172 7.63 -12.24 -18.57
N GLU A 173 8.70 -12.63 -19.26
CA GLU A 173 8.84 -13.97 -19.84
C GLU A 173 8.73 -15.07 -18.79
N VAL A 174 9.46 -14.94 -17.67
CA VAL A 174 9.44 -15.93 -16.58
C VAL A 174 8.06 -16.00 -15.93
N LEU A 175 7.44 -14.85 -15.60
CA LEU A 175 6.11 -14.82 -14.99
C LEU A 175 5.06 -15.46 -15.91
N MET A 176 5.05 -15.09 -17.18
CA MET A 176 4.11 -15.65 -18.16
C MET A 176 4.34 -17.14 -18.38
N SER A 177 5.59 -17.59 -18.38
CA SER A 177 5.94 -19.01 -18.51
C SER A 177 5.51 -19.83 -17.30
N LEU A 178 5.62 -19.28 -16.09
CA LEU A 178 5.19 -19.94 -14.85
C LEU A 178 3.67 -19.94 -14.68
N SER A 179 2.99 -18.86 -15.08
CA SER A 179 1.55 -18.69 -14.89
C SER A 179 0.67 -19.14 -16.06
N ASP A 180 1.28 -19.54 -17.18
CA ASP A 180 0.59 -19.73 -18.47
C ASP A 180 -0.26 -18.52 -18.90
N GLY A 181 0.08 -17.32 -18.41
CA GLY A 181 -0.71 -16.10 -18.63
C GLY A 181 -2.00 -16.01 -17.83
N VAL A 182 -2.20 -16.89 -16.84
CA VAL A 182 -3.29 -16.80 -15.88
C VAL A 182 -2.99 -15.73 -14.84
N ASN A 183 -3.92 -14.79 -14.67
CA ASN A 183 -3.79 -13.68 -13.74
C ASN A 183 -5.05 -13.47 -12.92
N LEU A 184 -4.90 -13.22 -11.62
CA LEU A 184 -5.99 -12.82 -10.74
C LEU A 184 -6.28 -11.33 -10.90
N GLN A 185 -7.56 -11.00 -11.12
CA GLN A 185 -8.07 -9.64 -11.24
C GLN A 185 -9.51 -9.56 -10.71
N PRO A 186 -9.98 -8.38 -10.27
CA PRO A 186 -11.39 -8.17 -9.95
C PRO A 186 -12.27 -8.35 -11.20
N CYS A 187 -13.41 -9.02 -11.05
CA CYS A 187 -14.38 -9.21 -12.11
C CYS A 187 -15.37 -8.05 -12.17
N ASN A 188 -15.50 -7.39 -13.33
CA ASN A 188 -16.40 -6.24 -13.51
C ASN A 188 -17.90 -6.54 -13.25
N ILE A 189 -18.29 -7.82 -13.19
CA ILE A 189 -19.70 -8.22 -13.05
C ILE A 189 -20.11 -8.36 -11.58
N ASP A 190 -19.27 -8.99 -10.76
CA ASP A 190 -19.60 -9.33 -9.37
C ASP A 190 -18.54 -8.88 -8.35
N ASP A 191 -17.55 -8.10 -8.79
CA ASP A 191 -16.40 -7.61 -8.01
C ASP A 191 -15.60 -8.74 -7.32
N ARG A 192 -15.78 -10.01 -7.70
CA ARG A 192 -14.98 -11.08 -7.11
C ARG A 192 -13.63 -11.16 -7.82
N ILE A 193 -12.57 -11.44 -7.07
CA ILE A 193 -11.27 -11.72 -7.66
C ILE A 193 -11.34 -13.08 -8.35
N LYS A 194 -11.04 -13.12 -9.65
CA LYS A 194 -11.12 -14.34 -10.48
C LYS A 194 -9.88 -14.47 -11.36
N PRO A 195 -9.54 -15.71 -11.78
CA PRO A 195 -8.48 -15.92 -12.74
C PRO A 195 -8.97 -15.63 -14.16
N PHE A 196 -8.10 -15.01 -14.95
CA PHE A 196 -8.33 -14.70 -16.37
C PHE A 196 -7.08 -15.03 -17.17
N PHE A 197 -7.25 -15.46 -18.42
CA PHE A 197 -6.15 -15.44 -19.38
C PHE A 197 -5.97 -14.04 -19.92
N GLU A 198 -4.75 -13.52 -19.82
CA GLU A 198 -4.44 -12.23 -20.38
C GLU A 198 -2.98 -12.13 -20.84
N SER A 199 -2.76 -11.46 -21.97
CA SER A 199 -1.41 -11.24 -22.49
C SER A 199 -0.70 -10.11 -21.75
N ALA A 200 0.60 -10.30 -21.49
CA ALA A 200 1.42 -9.29 -20.82
C ALA A 200 1.39 -7.90 -21.50
N PRO A 201 1.43 -7.76 -22.85
CA PRO A 201 1.37 -6.44 -23.49
C PRO A 201 0.09 -5.66 -23.13
N LEU A 202 -1.05 -6.35 -23.01
CA LEU A 202 -2.33 -5.71 -22.68
C LEU A 202 -2.38 -5.28 -21.21
N ILE A 203 -1.76 -6.04 -20.30
CA ILE A 203 -1.64 -5.66 -18.89
C ILE A 203 -0.74 -4.44 -18.74
N LEU A 204 0.45 -4.48 -19.35
CA LEU A 204 1.43 -3.40 -19.28
C LEU A 204 0.91 -2.10 -19.89
N SER A 205 0.15 -2.15 -20.99
CA SER A 205 -0.46 -0.94 -21.56
C SER A 205 -1.45 -0.28 -20.60
N ARG A 206 -2.20 -1.06 -19.81
CA ARG A 206 -3.10 -0.49 -18.80
C ARG A 206 -2.34 0.15 -17.64
N ILE A 207 -1.29 -0.53 -17.17
CA ILE A 207 -0.45 -0.01 -16.09
C ILE A 207 0.20 1.31 -16.51
N GLU A 208 0.65 1.43 -17.76
CA GLU A 208 1.18 2.68 -18.29
C GLU A 208 0.14 3.81 -18.24
N MET A 209 -1.14 3.52 -18.54
CA MET A 209 -2.23 4.49 -18.45
C MET A 209 -2.54 4.94 -17.01
N THR A 210 -2.34 4.06 -16.02
CA THR A 210 -2.66 4.35 -14.60
C THR A 210 -1.44 4.71 -13.74
N ALA A 211 -0.24 4.78 -14.33
CA ALA A 211 1.02 4.92 -13.59
C ALA A 211 1.05 6.12 -12.62
N ALA A 212 0.51 7.27 -13.03
CA ALA A 212 0.45 8.46 -12.17
C ALA A 212 -0.47 8.26 -10.94
N SER A 213 -1.56 7.52 -11.11
CA SER A 213 -2.46 7.16 -10.00
C SER A 213 -1.79 6.19 -9.04
N SER A 214 -1.15 5.14 -9.57
CA SER A 214 -0.45 4.15 -8.76
C SER A 214 0.67 4.80 -7.92
N GLU A 215 1.40 5.77 -8.49
CA GLU A 215 2.41 6.55 -7.75
C GLU A 215 1.78 7.38 -6.61
N ALA A 216 0.66 8.06 -6.86
CA ALA A 216 -0.03 8.84 -5.84
C ALA A 216 -0.57 7.95 -4.69
N VAL A 217 -1.12 6.77 -5.02
CA VAL A 217 -1.58 5.77 -4.04
C VAL A 217 -0.42 5.27 -3.16
N GLU A 218 0.75 5.04 -3.75
CA GLU A 218 1.95 4.69 -2.98
C GLU A 218 2.40 5.81 -2.04
N MET A 219 2.33 7.06 -2.48
CA MET A 219 2.63 8.21 -1.63
C MET A 219 1.65 8.32 -0.45
N LEU A 220 0.35 8.09 -0.66
CA LEU A 220 -0.66 8.06 0.40
C LEU A 220 -0.32 7.03 1.49
N LYS A 221 0.16 5.85 1.10
CA LYS A 221 0.54 4.81 2.07
C LYS A 221 1.73 5.23 2.94
N ASN A 222 2.70 5.94 2.37
CA ASN A 222 3.87 6.41 3.12
C ASN A 222 3.54 7.47 4.19
N LEU A 223 2.39 8.15 4.10
CA LEU A 223 1.96 9.09 5.14
C LEU A 223 1.62 8.41 6.47
N LYS A 224 1.23 7.13 6.45
CA LYS A 224 0.67 6.40 7.62
C LYS A 224 1.66 6.17 8.78
N ASP A 225 2.97 6.31 8.55
CA ASP A 225 3.96 6.20 9.63
C ASP A 225 3.88 7.34 10.65
N GLU A 226 3.46 8.52 10.20
CA GLU A 226 3.28 9.68 11.08
C GLU A 226 2.06 9.49 12.00
N ASP A 227 1.04 8.77 11.54
CA ASP A 227 -0.19 8.50 12.31
C ASP A 227 0.11 7.75 13.61
N ARG A 228 1.04 6.80 13.61
CA ARG A 228 1.44 6.09 14.85
C ARG A 228 2.02 7.06 15.89
N ARG A 229 2.86 8.00 15.46
CA ARG A 229 3.47 8.98 16.37
C ARG A 229 2.42 9.95 16.92
N LEU A 230 1.43 10.31 16.11
CA LEU A 230 0.43 11.33 16.45
C LEU A 230 -0.73 10.79 17.28
N TYR A 231 -1.20 9.58 16.99
CA TYR A 231 -2.44 9.04 17.57
C TYR A 231 -2.21 7.85 18.51
N PHE A 232 -1.07 7.15 18.42
CA PHE A 232 -0.88 5.88 19.12
C PHE A 232 0.46 5.76 19.86
N GLU A 233 0.83 6.79 20.62
CA GLU A 233 2.07 6.82 21.38
C GLU A 233 2.23 5.60 22.32
N LYS A 234 1.11 5.07 22.84
CA LYS A 234 1.07 3.87 23.71
C LYS A 234 1.74 2.63 23.09
N TYR A 235 1.80 2.51 21.76
CA TYR A 235 2.44 1.38 21.07
C TYR A 235 3.94 1.60 20.78
N ASN A 236 4.51 2.73 21.21
CA ASN A 236 5.95 2.99 21.09
C ASN A 236 6.78 2.40 22.25
N ASP A 237 6.13 1.88 23.29
CA ASP A 237 6.80 1.24 24.42
C ASP A 237 7.61 -0.01 24.02
N LEU A 238 8.82 -0.14 24.56
CA LEU A 238 9.74 -1.22 24.19
C LEU A 238 9.28 -2.59 24.69
N GLU A 239 8.67 -2.66 25.88
CA GLU A 239 8.19 -3.92 26.44
C GLU A 239 6.93 -4.39 25.70
N TYR A 240 6.03 -3.45 25.36
CA TYR A 240 4.91 -3.71 24.46
C TYR A 240 5.39 -4.31 23.12
N ARG A 241 6.38 -3.69 22.47
CA ARG A 241 6.91 -4.14 21.17
C ARG A 241 7.51 -5.54 21.22
N LYS A 242 8.23 -5.86 22.30
CA LYS A 242 8.75 -7.22 22.51
C LYS A 242 7.61 -8.24 22.65
N ARG A 243 6.60 -7.91 23.46
CA ARG A 243 5.45 -8.79 23.69
C ARG A 243 4.69 -9.06 22.40
N ILE A 244 4.29 -8.01 21.67
CA ILE A 244 3.50 -8.16 20.45
C ILE A 244 4.29 -8.86 19.35
N GLY A 245 5.60 -8.62 19.26
CA GLY A 245 6.47 -9.27 18.26
C GLY A 245 6.60 -10.80 18.45
N SER A 246 6.19 -11.34 19.59
CA SER A 246 6.15 -12.79 19.86
C SER A 246 4.74 -13.38 19.85
N SER A 247 3.70 -12.56 19.72
CA SER A 247 2.33 -13.04 19.61
C SER A 247 2.10 -13.67 18.24
N ALA A 248 1.25 -14.70 18.24
CA ALA A 248 0.76 -15.37 17.06
C ALA A 248 -0.77 -15.29 16.98
N ASP A 249 -1.41 -14.34 17.69
CA ASP A 249 -2.85 -14.07 17.53
C ASP A 249 -3.25 -12.62 17.84
N ILE A 250 -2.52 -11.69 17.22
CA ILE A 250 -2.52 -10.28 17.62
C ILE A 250 -3.90 -9.63 17.54
N PHE A 251 -4.72 -9.99 16.55
CA PHE A 251 -6.02 -9.35 16.35
C PHE A 251 -7.07 -9.87 17.35
N ASN A 252 -6.98 -11.15 17.73
CA ASN A 252 -7.88 -11.72 18.73
C ASN A 252 -7.50 -11.30 20.16
N GLU A 253 -6.22 -11.05 20.43
CA GLU A 253 -5.73 -10.53 21.71
C GLU A 253 -6.23 -9.11 22.04
N LEU A 254 -6.53 -8.29 21.02
CA LEU A 254 -7.11 -6.96 21.21
C LEU A 254 -8.52 -7.04 21.79
N THR A 255 -8.92 -6.09 22.62
CA THR A 255 -10.35 -5.87 22.92
C THR A 255 -11.06 -5.31 21.68
N GLU A 256 -12.40 -5.42 21.60
CA GLU A 256 -13.18 -4.80 20.52
C GLU A 256 -12.93 -3.29 20.43
N SER A 257 -12.79 -2.60 21.58
CA SER A 257 -12.52 -1.17 21.60
C SER A 257 -11.15 -0.83 21.02
N GLU A 258 -10.10 -1.60 21.37
CA GLU A 258 -8.76 -1.38 20.83
C GLU A 258 -8.70 -1.72 19.33
N PHE A 259 -9.36 -2.80 18.91
CA PHE A 259 -9.47 -3.15 17.50
C PHE A 259 -10.17 -2.04 16.71
N SER A 260 -11.33 -1.57 17.17
CA SER A 260 -12.08 -0.48 16.54
C SER A 260 -11.26 0.81 16.44
N GLU A 261 -10.51 1.16 17.48
CA GLU A 261 -9.63 2.34 17.51
C GLU A 261 -8.48 2.23 16.50
N LEU A 262 -7.94 1.03 16.30
CA LEU A 262 -6.84 0.79 15.36
C LEU A 262 -7.32 0.81 13.90
N VAL A 263 -8.46 0.15 13.61
CA VAL A 263 -8.96 0.05 12.23
C VAL A 263 -9.63 1.32 11.73
N CYS A 264 -10.13 2.20 12.63
CA CYS A 264 -10.81 3.45 12.22
C CYS A 264 -9.88 4.46 11.52
N MET A 265 -8.56 4.25 11.59
CA MET A 265 -7.56 5.05 10.87
C MET A 265 -7.36 4.61 9.43
N SER A 266 -8.10 3.61 8.98
CA SER A 266 -8.14 3.11 7.60
C SER A 266 -9.55 3.25 7.03
N SER A 267 -9.78 2.73 5.83
CA SER A 267 -11.13 2.52 5.27
C SER A 267 -11.52 1.06 5.50
N PRO A 268 -11.93 0.63 6.71
CA PRO A 268 -12.23 -0.77 6.96
C PRO A 268 -13.63 -1.15 6.44
N PRO A 269 -13.91 -2.45 6.24
CA PRO A 269 -15.25 -2.94 5.95
C PRO A 269 -16.24 -2.64 7.10
N GLY A 270 -15.72 -2.52 8.33
CA GLY A 270 -16.47 -2.16 9.53
C GLY A 270 -15.55 -1.95 10.72
N HIS A 271 -16.12 -1.76 11.91
CA HIS A 271 -15.34 -1.45 13.12
C HIS A 271 -15.30 -2.60 14.12
N LEU A 272 -16.10 -3.65 13.91
CA LEU A 272 -16.14 -4.83 14.75
C LEU A 272 -15.35 -5.97 14.11
N LYS A 273 -14.78 -6.87 14.92
CA LYS A 273 -14.05 -8.03 14.38
C LYS A 273 -14.92 -8.94 13.50
N SER A 274 -16.22 -8.99 13.77
CA SER A 274 -17.19 -9.76 12.97
C SER A 274 -17.34 -9.22 11.54
N ASP A 275 -17.07 -7.93 11.32
CA ASP A 275 -17.22 -7.28 10.01
C ASP A 275 -16.11 -7.70 9.03
N PHE A 276 -15.08 -8.39 9.52
CA PHE A 276 -13.93 -8.87 8.75
C PHE A 276 -14.06 -10.35 8.35
N LYS A 277 -15.25 -10.94 8.52
CA LYS A 277 -15.50 -12.37 8.28
C LYS A 277 -16.38 -12.57 7.06
N ASN A 278 -16.20 -13.70 6.38
CA ASN A 278 -16.99 -14.08 5.20
C ASN A 278 -16.95 -13.05 4.05
N LEU A 279 -15.82 -12.36 3.89
CA LEU A 279 -15.62 -11.38 2.82
C LEU A 279 -15.48 -12.11 1.48
N VAL A 280 -16.16 -11.62 0.44
CA VAL A 280 -16.18 -12.28 -0.88
C VAL A 280 -15.88 -11.31 -2.01
N HIS A 281 -16.24 -10.04 -1.87
CA HIS A 281 -15.98 -9.04 -2.89
C HIS A 281 -14.58 -8.45 -2.73
N HIS A 282 -13.94 -8.13 -3.85
CA HIS A 282 -12.59 -7.59 -3.92
C HIS A 282 -12.48 -6.32 -3.08
N GLU A 283 -13.43 -5.40 -3.17
CA GLU A 283 -13.43 -4.18 -2.36
C GLU A 283 -13.40 -4.47 -0.86
N GLU A 284 -14.24 -5.39 -0.38
CA GLU A 284 -14.29 -5.78 1.04
C GLU A 284 -12.97 -6.41 1.49
N ILE A 285 -12.43 -7.34 0.69
CA ILE A 285 -11.16 -8.03 0.98
C ILE A 285 -10.00 -7.04 0.99
N ARG A 286 -9.95 -6.15 0.01
CA ARG A 286 -8.97 -5.08 -0.11
C ARG A 286 -9.00 -4.22 1.16
N ASP A 287 -10.16 -3.65 1.48
CA ASP A 287 -10.35 -2.75 2.61
C ASP A 287 -10.01 -3.42 3.95
N ALA A 288 -10.36 -4.71 4.09
CA ALA A 288 -10.01 -5.52 5.25
C ALA A 288 -8.50 -5.74 5.39
N ILE A 289 -7.84 -6.24 4.35
CA ILE A 289 -6.40 -6.52 4.36
C ILE A 289 -5.61 -5.23 4.57
N TYR A 290 -5.99 -4.13 3.91
CA TYR A 290 -5.39 -2.82 4.16
C TYR A 290 -5.51 -2.39 5.61
N SER A 291 -6.70 -2.50 6.20
CA SER A 291 -6.95 -2.06 7.57
C SER A 291 -6.19 -2.90 8.59
N LEU A 292 -6.11 -4.22 8.38
CA LEU A 292 -5.36 -5.13 9.25
C LEU A 292 -3.85 -4.93 9.10
N HIS A 293 -3.35 -4.74 7.88
CA HIS A 293 -1.94 -4.44 7.67
C HIS A 293 -1.54 -3.12 8.33
N ASN A 294 -2.35 -2.06 8.17
CA ASN A 294 -2.09 -0.79 8.84
C ASN A 294 -2.15 -0.93 10.36
N THR A 295 -3.11 -1.70 10.88
CA THR A 295 -3.21 -2.00 12.32
C THR A 295 -1.92 -2.64 12.85
N MET A 296 -1.33 -3.57 12.10
CA MET A 296 -0.02 -4.14 12.44
C MET A 296 1.09 -3.10 12.46
N ASP A 297 1.13 -2.17 11.50
CA ASP A 297 2.13 -1.08 11.46
C ASP A 297 1.99 -0.14 12.68
N LEU A 298 0.75 0.23 13.03
CA LEU A 298 0.43 1.03 14.21
C LEU A 298 0.88 0.33 15.50
N MET A 299 0.69 -0.99 15.57
CA MET A 299 1.14 -1.83 16.69
C MET A 299 2.64 -2.17 16.63
N SER A 300 3.38 -1.73 15.61
CA SER A 300 4.79 -2.12 15.38
C SER A 300 5.02 -3.63 15.23
N TYR A 301 4.00 -4.39 14.82
CA TYR A 301 4.08 -5.84 14.63
C TYR A 301 4.79 -6.17 13.32
N LYS A 302 5.97 -6.79 13.42
CA LYS A 302 6.79 -7.23 12.27
C LYS A 302 6.98 -6.14 11.20
N GLN A 303 7.01 -4.88 11.62
CA GLN A 303 7.19 -3.74 10.73
C GLN A 303 8.59 -3.75 10.12
N ASP A 304 8.68 -3.42 8.83
CA ASP A 304 9.96 -3.24 8.17
C ASP A 304 10.65 -1.96 8.62
N LYS A 305 11.96 -2.08 8.90
CA LYS A 305 12.71 -1.08 9.67
C LYS A 305 13.32 0.03 8.84
N SER A 306 13.18 0.04 7.51
CA SER A 306 13.89 0.99 6.65
C SER A 306 12.96 1.81 5.74
N SER A 307 13.27 3.09 5.56
CA SER A 307 12.54 3.98 4.63
C SER A 307 12.62 3.53 3.17
N ARG A 308 13.62 2.71 2.82
CA ARG A 308 13.74 2.11 1.48
C ARG A 308 12.85 0.87 1.28
N THR A 309 12.47 0.18 2.35
CA THR A 309 11.50 -0.93 2.36
C THR A 309 10.06 -0.44 2.51
N GLN A 310 9.82 0.83 2.84
CA GLN A 310 8.46 1.38 2.93
C GLN A 310 7.77 1.49 1.56
N ARG A 311 8.53 1.74 0.47
CA ARG A 311 7.99 1.72 -0.91
C ARG A 311 7.57 0.31 -1.38
N SER A 312 8.06 -0.78 -0.78
CA SER A 312 7.62 -2.15 -1.12
C SER A 312 6.31 -2.54 -0.43
N SER A 313 6.01 -1.94 0.73
CA SER A 313 4.81 -2.26 1.54
C SER A 313 3.49 -2.13 0.78
N ALA A 314 3.44 -1.23 -0.20
CA ALA A 314 2.27 -1.00 -1.03
C ALA A 314 1.92 -2.23 -1.88
N HIS A 315 2.95 -2.83 -2.49
CA HIS A 315 2.83 -4.01 -3.33
C HIS A 315 2.71 -5.27 -2.48
N ASP A 316 3.34 -5.30 -1.31
CA ASP A 316 3.18 -6.39 -0.35
C ASP A 316 1.70 -6.60 0.01
N ILE A 317 0.94 -5.53 0.29
CA ILE A 317 -0.51 -5.62 0.56
C ILE A 317 -1.29 -6.13 -0.65
N GLU A 318 -0.99 -5.65 -1.86
CA GLU A 318 -1.66 -6.12 -3.08
C GLU A 318 -1.40 -7.60 -3.34
N HIS A 319 -0.18 -8.08 -3.08
CA HIS A 319 0.15 -9.51 -3.10
C HIS A 319 -0.66 -10.31 -2.07
N LEU A 320 -0.94 -9.76 -0.89
CA LEU A 320 -1.84 -10.40 0.08
C LEU A 320 -3.29 -10.44 -0.41
N ILE A 321 -3.76 -9.38 -1.08
CA ILE A 321 -5.12 -9.33 -1.63
C ILE A 321 -5.31 -10.41 -2.69
N TYR A 322 -4.42 -10.51 -3.67
CA TYR A 322 -4.53 -11.56 -4.69
C TYR A 322 -4.20 -12.94 -4.13
N GLY A 323 -3.21 -13.05 -3.26
CA GLY A 323 -2.84 -14.30 -2.59
C GLY A 323 -3.95 -14.91 -1.73
N SER A 324 -4.90 -14.09 -1.24
CA SER A 324 -6.05 -14.55 -0.48
C SER A 324 -6.98 -15.51 -1.23
N GLN A 325 -6.87 -15.55 -2.56
CA GLN A 325 -7.69 -16.36 -3.45
C GLN A 325 -7.00 -17.66 -3.89
N CYS A 326 -5.85 -17.96 -3.32
CA CYS A 326 -5.07 -19.15 -3.64
C CYS A 326 -5.00 -20.12 -2.45
N ASP A 327 -4.69 -21.38 -2.73
CA ASP A 327 -4.43 -22.38 -1.70
C ASP A 327 -3.10 -22.10 -0.98
N TYR A 328 -2.11 -21.59 -1.73
CA TYR A 328 -0.79 -21.21 -1.21
C TYR A 328 -0.43 -19.77 -1.52
N PHE A 329 0.19 -19.10 -0.55
CA PHE A 329 0.93 -17.85 -0.73
C PHE A 329 2.40 -18.07 -0.37
N VAL A 330 3.30 -17.86 -1.32
CA VAL A 330 4.73 -18.17 -1.15
C VAL A 330 5.57 -16.91 -1.10
N THR A 331 6.26 -16.69 0.02
CA THR A 331 7.23 -15.59 0.18
C THR A 331 8.41 -16.01 1.07
N ASN A 332 9.62 -15.60 0.68
CA ASN A 332 10.81 -15.80 1.51
C ASN A 332 10.99 -14.70 2.55
N ASP A 333 10.21 -13.61 2.49
CA ASP A 333 10.22 -12.58 3.51
C ASP A 333 9.54 -13.11 4.80
N SER A 334 10.33 -13.20 5.88
CA SER A 334 9.83 -13.73 7.14
C SER A 334 8.82 -12.83 7.85
N ASN A 335 8.94 -11.51 7.69
CA ASN A 335 8.01 -10.55 8.29
C ASN A 335 6.69 -10.61 7.53
N LEU A 336 6.72 -10.52 6.20
CA LEU A 336 5.53 -10.63 5.37
C LEU A 336 4.84 -11.98 5.57
N ARG A 337 5.59 -13.09 5.63
CA ARG A 337 5.02 -14.42 5.91
C ARG A 337 4.25 -14.47 7.24
N GLN A 338 4.81 -13.91 8.30
CA GLN A 338 4.12 -13.84 9.60
C GLN A 338 2.89 -12.94 9.52
N ARG A 339 2.97 -11.80 8.84
CA ARG A 339 1.83 -10.87 8.70
C ARG A 339 0.70 -11.50 7.88
N ALA A 340 1.03 -12.10 6.74
CA ALA A 340 0.09 -12.84 5.89
C ALA A 340 -0.63 -13.94 6.67
N THR A 341 0.13 -14.72 7.47
CA THR A 341 -0.44 -15.81 8.27
C THR A 341 -1.46 -15.30 9.28
N GLU A 342 -1.13 -14.23 10.01
CA GLU A 342 -2.04 -13.61 10.98
C GLU A 342 -3.29 -13.03 10.30
N ILE A 343 -3.11 -12.33 9.17
CA ILE A 343 -4.22 -11.73 8.41
C ILE A 343 -5.15 -12.81 7.86
N TYR A 344 -4.64 -13.80 7.13
CA TYR A 344 -5.48 -14.85 6.56
C TYR A 344 -6.17 -15.68 7.63
N ARG A 345 -5.49 -15.99 8.75
CA ARG A 345 -6.14 -16.69 9.87
C ARG A 345 -7.25 -15.84 10.48
N PHE A 346 -7.04 -14.54 10.66
CA PHE A 346 -8.07 -13.64 11.20
C PHE A 346 -9.24 -13.46 10.23
N LEU A 347 -9.01 -13.39 8.92
CA LEU A 347 -10.06 -13.30 7.90
C LEU A 347 -10.76 -14.64 7.61
N GLU A 348 -10.27 -15.74 8.19
CA GLU A 348 -10.72 -17.12 7.92
C GLU A 348 -10.53 -17.56 6.46
N PHE A 349 -9.50 -17.02 5.81
CA PHE A 349 -9.10 -17.47 4.49
C PHE A 349 -8.26 -18.74 4.59
N PRO A 350 -8.61 -19.82 3.85
CA PRO A 350 -7.96 -21.13 3.95
C PRO A 350 -6.60 -21.17 3.23
N VAL A 351 -5.84 -20.08 3.25
CA VAL A 351 -4.58 -19.92 2.53
C VAL A 351 -3.41 -20.38 3.39
N ARG A 352 -2.58 -21.28 2.87
CA ARG A 352 -1.33 -21.71 3.53
C ARG A 352 -0.17 -20.80 3.10
N VAL A 353 0.41 -20.10 4.06
CA VAL A 353 1.53 -19.17 3.82
C VAL A 353 2.85 -19.91 4.02
N LEU A 354 3.69 -19.98 2.98
CA LEU A 354 4.90 -20.80 2.97
C LEU A 354 6.11 -20.01 2.48
N SER A 355 7.31 -20.43 2.86
CA SER A 355 8.55 -20.10 2.17
C SER A 355 8.81 -21.06 1.02
N LEU A 356 9.78 -20.72 0.18
CA LEU A 356 10.17 -21.54 -0.97
C LEU A 356 10.70 -22.92 -0.56
N SER A 357 11.42 -23.01 0.56
CA SER A 357 11.88 -24.29 1.10
C SER A 357 10.75 -25.14 1.66
N GLU A 358 9.75 -24.51 2.28
CA GLU A 358 8.59 -25.22 2.84
C GLU A 358 7.71 -25.79 1.75
N ILE A 359 7.41 -25.02 0.69
CA ILE A 359 6.64 -25.54 -0.44
C ILE A 359 7.41 -26.65 -1.17
N SER A 360 8.72 -26.51 -1.37
CA SER A 360 9.53 -27.59 -1.96
C SER A 360 9.44 -28.88 -1.13
N SER A 361 9.58 -28.76 0.20
CA SER A 361 9.52 -29.92 1.10
C SER A 361 8.13 -30.55 1.13
N LEU A 362 7.07 -29.74 1.05
CA LEU A 362 5.69 -30.21 0.98
C LEU A 362 5.43 -30.99 -0.31
N LEU A 363 5.89 -30.46 -1.45
CA LEU A 363 5.77 -31.12 -2.75
C LEU A 363 6.57 -32.43 -2.80
N ASP A 364 7.70 -32.51 -2.08
CA ASP A 364 8.49 -33.73 -1.99
C ASP A 364 7.90 -34.78 -1.01
N SER A 365 7.11 -34.37 -0.02
CA SER A 365 6.65 -35.25 1.08
C SER A 365 5.18 -35.69 0.99
N GLU A 366 4.26 -34.79 0.62
CA GLU A 366 2.83 -35.11 0.47
C GLU A 366 2.54 -35.86 -0.85
N TRP A 367 3.50 -35.89 -1.78
CA TRP A 367 3.32 -36.37 -3.15
C TRP A 367 4.46 -37.29 -3.64
N ALA A 368 5.21 -37.88 -2.70
CA ALA A 368 6.05 -39.07 -2.91
C ALA A 368 5.28 -40.33 -2.54
#